data_AF-A0A6N4TLF5-F1
#
_entry.id   AF-A0A6N4TLF5-F1
#
_cell.length_a   1.000
_cell.length_b   1.000
_cell.length_c   1.000
_cell.angle_alpha   90.00
_cell.angle_beta   90.00
_cell.angle_gamma   90.00
#
_symmetry.space_group_name_H-M   'P 1'
#
loop_
_entity.id
_entity.type
_entity.pdbx_description
1 polymer ?
#
loop_
_entity_poly.entity_id
_entity_poly.type
_entity_poly.pdbx_seq_one_letter_code
_entity_poly.pdbx_strand_id
1 'polypeptide(L)'
;MEFKDVEVKLKKKNKILFTRESACLQELLKEIRLQKHRTLVLWIFRICKDAESYVKRRNKEDTRVETARELCWKWAQGKCKMQSAKKALLAVHAIAKETRDPVLEAYCHALGQGYASVHVETHAIGFVMYELSAFVRMYGIDKKRLEDRIQYYHQELKRCEKDIENYKEWASFLLDDTRENKEMCLYVRKHK
;
A
#
# COMPACT_ATOMS: atom_id res chain seq x y z
N MET A 1 -12.02 -8.27 15.79
CA MET A 1 -10.85 -7.36 15.61
C MET A 1 -11.17 -6.01 16.26
N GLU A 2 -10.20 -5.31 16.88
CA GLU A 2 -10.46 -4.05 17.59
C GLU A 2 -10.13 -2.81 16.74
N PHE A 3 -11.01 -1.78 16.79
CA PHE A 3 -10.90 -0.55 15.99
C PHE A 3 -11.03 0.75 16.83
N LYS A 4 -10.76 0.67 18.14
CA LYS A 4 -10.96 1.79 19.07
C LYS A 4 -10.10 3.01 18.72
N ASP A 5 -8.88 2.79 18.23
CA ASP A 5 -7.99 3.86 17.78
C ASP A 5 -8.54 4.57 16.53
N VAL A 6 -9.17 3.83 15.62
CA VAL A 6 -9.83 4.35 14.42
C VAL A 6 -10.99 5.27 14.80
N GLU A 7 -11.83 4.87 15.76
CA GLU A 7 -12.94 5.68 16.29
C GLU A 7 -12.43 7.02 16.86
N VAL A 8 -11.35 6.98 17.65
CA VAL A 8 -10.74 8.18 18.23
C VAL A 8 -10.18 9.10 17.14
N LYS A 9 -9.46 8.56 16.16
CA LYS A 9 -8.88 9.34 15.05
C LYS A 9 -9.97 9.94 14.15
N LEU A 10 -11.06 9.22 13.92
CA LEU A 10 -12.19 9.70 13.14
C LEU A 10 -12.88 10.88 13.84
N LYS A 11 -13.14 10.78 15.15
CA LYS A 11 -13.68 11.90 15.96
C LYS A 11 -12.77 13.14 15.94
N LYS A 12 -11.46 12.94 15.91
CA LYS A 12 -10.46 14.01 15.79
C LYS A 12 -10.28 14.54 14.37
N LYS A 13 -11.05 14.06 13.39
CA LYS A 13 -10.98 14.45 11.97
C LYS A 13 -9.60 14.24 11.34
N ASN A 14 -8.85 13.23 11.82
CA ASN A 14 -7.57 12.88 11.21
C ASN A 14 -7.76 12.44 9.75
N LYS A 15 -6.76 12.72 8.91
CA LYS A 15 -6.73 12.23 7.52
C LYS A 15 -6.47 10.72 7.44
N ILE A 16 -5.49 10.24 8.20
CA ILE A 16 -5.11 8.83 8.30
C ILE A 16 -5.71 8.25 9.58
N LEU A 17 -6.46 7.17 9.45
CA LEU A 17 -7.21 6.56 10.55
C LEU A 17 -6.58 5.27 11.08
N PHE A 18 -5.64 4.70 10.34
CA PHE A 18 -4.90 3.50 10.71
C PHE A 18 -3.41 3.83 10.82
N THR A 19 -2.72 3.17 11.75
CA THR A 19 -1.30 3.41 12.06
C THR A 19 -0.57 2.09 12.27
N ARG A 20 0.75 2.14 12.46
CA ARG A 20 1.53 0.92 12.75
C ARG A 20 1.17 0.34 14.11
N GLU A 21 0.55 1.15 14.96
CA GLU A 21 0.12 0.82 16.31
C GLU A 21 -1.36 0.36 16.35
N SER A 22 -2.06 0.35 15.22
CA SER A 22 -3.44 -0.13 15.16
C SER A 22 -3.49 -1.63 15.47
N ALA A 23 -4.27 -2.01 16.48
CA ALA A 23 -4.35 -3.39 16.96
C ALA A 23 -4.76 -4.37 15.84
N CYS A 24 -5.70 -3.95 14.98
CA CYS A 24 -6.17 -4.71 13.83
C CYS A 24 -5.09 -5.02 12.77
N LEU A 25 -3.96 -4.32 12.76
CA LEU A 25 -2.90 -4.49 11.77
C LEU A 25 -1.65 -5.22 12.30
N GLN A 26 -1.61 -5.58 13.59
CA GLN A 26 -0.40 -6.15 14.20
C GLN A 26 0.03 -7.48 13.58
N GLU A 27 -0.91 -8.40 13.36
CA GLU A 27 -0.62 -9.68 12.71
C GLU A 27 -0.16 -9.49 11.27
N LEU A 28 -0.78 -8.58 10.51
CA LEU A 28 -0.37 -8.29 9.14
C LEU A 28 1.04 -7.67 9.11
N LEU A 29 1.35 -6.76 10.03
CA LEU A 29 2.69 -6.19 10.19
C LEU A 29 3.73 -7.25 10.55
N LYS A 30 3.37 -8.25 11.37
CA LYS A 30 4.24 -9.39 11.66
C LYS A 30 4.52 -10.20 10.40
N GLU A 31 3.49 -10.51 9.61
CA GLU A 31 3.67 -11.21 8.33
C GLU A 31 4.53 -10.40 7.36
N ILE A 32 4.25 -9.10 7.16
CA ILE A 32 5.01 -8.20 6.25
C ILE A 32 6.51 -8.18 6.58
N ARG A 33 6.88 -8.16 7.87
CA ARG A 33 8.27 -8.11 8.32
C ARG A 33 9.09 -9.35 7.96
N LEU A 34 8.42 -10.48 7.72
CA LEU A 34 9.05 -11.75 7.37
C LEU A 34 9.20 -11.93 5.85
N GLN A 35 8.64 -11.02 5.05
CA GLN A 35 8.61 -11.16 3.60
C GLN A 35 9.85 -10.59 2.92
N LYS A 36 10.21 -11.22 1.79
CA LYS A 36 11.14 -10.66 0.82
C LYS A 36 10.59 -9.35 0.25
N HIS A 37 11.48 -8.42 -0.10
CA HIS A 37 11.07 -7.12 -0.67
C HIS A 37 10.22 -7.28 -1.94
N ARG A 38 10.66 -8.14 -2.87
CA ARG A 38 9.91 -8.45 -4.10
C ARG A 38 8.53 -9.07 -3.85
N THR A 39 8.35 -9.83 -2.77
CA THR A 39 7.02 -10.37 -2.39
C THR A 39 6.06 -9.24 -2.04
N LEU A 40 6.52 -8.25 -1.27
CA LEU A 40 5.70 -7.08 -0.90
C LEU A 40 5.34 -6.23 -2.12
N VAL A 41 6.28 -6.06 -3.05
CA VAL A 41 6.00 -5.36 -4.32
C VAL A 41 4.91 -6.10 -5.10
N LEU A 42 5.06 -7.42 -5.33
CA LEU A 42 4.05 -8.21 -6.04
C LEU A 42 2.68 -8.13 -5.34
N TRP A 43 2.67 -8.23 -4.01
CA TRP A 43 1.47 -8.14 -3.18
C TRP A 43 0.74 -6.82 -3.37
N ILE A 44 1.42 -5.67 -3.31
CA ILE A 44 0.82 -4.37 -3.61
C ILE A 44 0.14 -4.38 -4.98
N PHE A 45 0.86 -4.82 -6.02
CA PHE A 45 0.36 -4.79 -7.39
C PHE A 45 -0.85 -5.71 -7.63
N ARG A 46 -1.11 -6.66 -6.74
CA ARG A 46 -2.33 -7.48 -6.71
C ARG A 46 -3.48 -6.81 -5.97
N ILE A 47 -3.24 -6.28 -4.76
CA ILE A 47 -4.32 -5.74 -3.90
C ILE A 47 -4.81 -4.34 -4.30
N CYS A 48 -4.01 -3.57 -5.04
CA CYS A 48 -4.35 -2.19 -5.41
C CYS A 48 -5.47 -2.03 -6.45
N LYS A 49 -5.92 -3.12 -7.10
CA LYS A 49 -6.88 -3.09 -8.21
C LYS A 49 -8.19 -2.37 -7.87
N ASP A 50 -8.68 -2.52 -6.63
CA ASP A 50 -9.93 -1.87 -6.21
C ASP A 50 -9.75 -0.35 -6.07
N ALA A 51 -8.63 0.08 -5.49
CA ALA A 51 -8.25 1.48 -5.39
C ALA A 51 -8.02 2.11 -6.78
N GLU A 52 -7.33 1.42 -7.69
CA GLU A 52 -7.15 1.85 -9.08
C GLU A 52 -8.48 2.05 -9.78
N SER A 53 -9.35 1.05 -9.69
CA SER A 53 -10.68 1.07 -10.27
C SER A 53 -11.53 2.21 -9.70
N TYR A 54 -11.38 2.48 -8.40
CA TYR A 54 -12.06 3.60 -7.76
C TYR A 54 -11.62 4.95 -8.31
N VAL A 55 -10.30 5.21 -8.36
CA VAL A 55 -9.76 6.46 -8.87
C VAL A 55 -10.16 6.66 -10.33
N LYS A 56 -10.06 5.61 -11.16
CA LYS A 56 -10.41 5.68 -12.58
C LYS A 56 -11.89 6.03 -12.82
N ARG A 57 -12.80 5.54 -11.97
CA ARG A 57 -14.23 5.89 -12.07
C ARG A 57 -14.51 7.35 -11.74
N ARG A 58 -13.64 8.04 -10.99
CA ARG A 58 -13.83 9.46 -10.66
C ARG A 58 -13.40 10.39 -11.78
N ASN A 59 -12.40 10.00 -12.56
CA ASN A 59 -12.05 10.69 -13.80
C ASN A 59 -11.47 9.68 -14.80
N LYS A 60 -12.25 9.36 -15.84
CA LYS A 60 -11.86 8.38 -16.87
C LYS A 60 -10.75 8.90 -17.79
N GLU A 61 -10.58 10.21 -17.90
CA GLU A 61 -9.55 10.83 -18.74
C GLU A 61 -8.23 11.02 -17.98
N ASP A 62 -8.25 10.96 -16.65
CA ASP A 62 -7.05 10.97 -15.85
C ASP A 62 -6.32 9.63 -16.00
N THR A 63 -5.06 9.70 -16.43
CA THR A 63 -4.19 8.54 -16.69
C THR A 63 -3.01 8.48 -15.73
N ARG A 64 -2.95 9.37 -14.72
CA ARG A 64 -1.82 9.49 -13.80
C ARG A 64 -1.61 8.21 -12.98
N VAL A 65 -2.68 7.54 -12.57
CA VAL A 65 -2.60 6.28 -11.80
C VAL A 65 -2.10 5.12 -12.66
N GLU A 66 -2.60 4.97 -13.88
CA GLU A 66 -2.17 3.93 -14.82
C GLU A 66 -0.72 4.13 -15.23
N THR A 67 -0.35 5.38 -15.54
CA THR A 67 1.04 5.76 -15.83
C THR A 67 1.96 5.40 -14.65
N ALA A 68 1.53 5.69 -13.41
CA ALA A 68 2.30 5.33 -12.22
C ALA A 68 2.41 3.83 -12.01
N ARG A 69 1.31 3.08 -12.20
CA ARG A 69 1.30 1.60 -12.15
C ARG A 69 2.32 1.04 -13.13
N GLU A 70 2.25 1.45 -14.39
CA GLU A 70 3.11 0.95 -15.46
C GLU A 70 4.58 1.27 -15.19
N LEU A 71 4.91 2.52 -14.86
CA LEU A 71 6.29 2.93 -14.62
C LEU A 71 6.87 2.32 -13.35
N CYS A 72 6.09 2.16 -12.28
CA CYS A 72 6.57 1.49 -11.07
C CYS A 72 6.75 -0.01 -11.29
N TRP A 73 5.91 -0.65 -12.10
CA TRP A 73 6.11 -2.05 -12.49
C TRP A 73 7.36 -2.22 -13.35
N LYS A 74 7.53 -1.38 -14.39
CA LYS A 74 8.76 -1.34 -15.20
C LYS A 74 10.00 -1.10 -14.34
N TRP A 75 9.91 -0.23 -13.35
CA TRP A 75 11.01 0.02 -12.41
C TRP A 75 11.30 -1.22 -11.56
N ALA A 76 10.28 -1.90 -11.02
CA ALA A 76 10.43 -3.15 -10.29
C ALA A 76 11.07 -4.27 -11.14
N GLN A 77 10.89 -4.23 -12.46
CA GLN A 77 11.51 -5.14 -13.42
C GLN A 77 12.90 -4.69 -13.91
N GLY A 78 13.40 -3.54 -13.46
CA GLY A 78 14.68 -2.96 -13.93
C GLY A 78 14.62 -2.36 -15.35
N LYS A 79 13.41 -2.20 -15.92
CA LYS A 79 13.16 -1.72 -17.28
C LYS A 79 13.06 -0.19 -17.39
N CYS A 80 13.04 0.54 -16.28
CA CYS A 80 13.14 1.99 -16.27
C CYS A 80 13.84 2.50 -14.99
N LYS A 81 14.28 3.77 -15.02
CA LYS A 81 14.95 4.42 -13.89
C LYS A 81 13.94 4.87 -12.83
N MET A 82 14.35 4.82 -11.56
CA MET A 82 13.57 5.29 -10.41
C MET A 82 13.00 6.70 -10.61
N GLN A 83 13.76 7.62 -11.22
CA GLN A 83 13.34 9.00 -11.43
C GLN A 83 12.05 9.11 -12.26
N SER A 84 11.88 8.23 -13.26
CA SER A 84 10.66 8.17 -14.09
C SER A 84 9.46 7.71 -13.26
N ALA A 85 9.61 6.63 -12.49
CA ALA A 85 8.59 6.14 -11.59
C ALA A 85 8.22 7.18 -10.51
N LYS A 86 9.24 7.81 -9.90
CA LYS A 86 9.06 8.87 -8.89
C LYS A 86 8.26 10.05 -9.44
N LYS A 87 8.52 10.49 -10.67
CA LYS A 87 7.74 11.58 -11.30
C LYS A 87 6.27 11.19 -11.44
N ALA A 88 5.98 9.95 -11.83
CA ALA A 88 4.61 9.45 -11.94
C ALA A 88 3.91 9.33 -10.56
N LEU A 89 4.63 8.89 -9.53
CA LEU A 89 4.10 8.88 -8.15
C LEU A 89 3.75 10.27 -7.64
N LEU A 90 4.58 11.27 -7.95
CA LEU A 90 4.27 12.67 -7.62
C LEU A 90 3.02 13.17 -8.35
N ALA A 91 2.74 12.69 -9.57
CA ALA A 91 1.52 13.01 -10.28
C ALA A 91 0.27 12.39 -9.60
N VAL A 92 0.38 11.16 -9.07
CA VAL A 92 -0.70 10.56 -8.26
C VAL A 92 -0.94 11.36 -6.97
N HIS A 93 0.11 11.81 -6.30
CA HIS A 93 -0.03 12.71 -5.14
C HIS A 93 -0.65 14.07 -5.50
N ALA A 94 -0.50 14.55 -6.74
CA ALA A 94 -1.15 15.77 -7.18
C ALA A 94 -2.68 15.62 -7.22
N ILE A 95 -3.21 14.46 -7.67
CA ILE A 95 -4.66 14.16 -7.60
C ILE A 95 -5.19 14.36 -6.17
N ALA A 96 -4.46 13.84 -5.17
CA ALA A 96 -4.83 13.94 -3.77
C ALA A 96 -4.87 15.40 -3.26
N LYS A 97 -4.02 16.28 -3.81
CA LYS A 97 -4.01 17.72 -3.48
C LYS A 97 -5.09 18.52 -4.21
N GLU A 98 -5.47 18.07 -5.40
CA GLU A 98 -6.46 18.73 -6.26
C GLU A 98 -7.90 18.41 -5.85
N THR A 99 -8.14 17.21 -5.30
CA THR A 99 -9.47 16.77 -4.92
C THR A 99 -9.94 17.34 -3.57
N ARG A 100 -11.25 17.56 -3.46
CA ARG A 100 -11.94 17.81 -2.17
C ARG A 100 -12.66 16.57 -1.64
N ASP A 101 -12.67 15.47 -2.41
CA ASP A 101 -13.26 14.20 -1.99
C ASP A 101 -12.25 13.45 -1.10
N PRO A 102 -12.55 13.28 0.20
CA PRO A 102 -11.61 12.69 1.15
C PRO A 102 -11.40 11.19 0.91
N VAL A 103 -12.32 10.51 0.22
CA VAL A 103 -12.14 9.11 -0.18
C VAL A 103 -11.18 9.02 -1.36
N LEU A 104 -11.34 9.89 -2.36
CA LEU A 104 -10.42 9.96 -3.49
C LEU A 104 -9.00 10.33 -3.02
N GLU A 105 -8.89 11.32 -2.13
CA GLU A 105 -7.61 11.69 -1.50
C GLU A 105 -6.93 10.48 -0.84
N ALA A 106 -7.68 9.72 -0.03
CA ALA A 106 -7.16 8.55 0.66
C ALA A 106 -6.72 7.43 -0.30
N TYR A 107 -7.49 7.12 -1.35
CA TYR A 107 -7.08 6.13 -2.35
C TYR A 107 -5.85 6.57 -3.16
N CYS A 108 -5.74 7.84 -3.53
CA CYS A 108 -4.56 8.35 -4.22
C CYS A 108 -3.30 8.24 -3.34
N HIS A 109 -3.42 8.53 -2.04
CA HIS A 109 -2.33 8.29 -1.09
C HIS A 109 -2.02 6.80 -0.91
N ALA A 110 -3.04 5.93 -0.86
CA ALA A 110 -2.84 4.49 -0.79
C ALA A 110 -2.01 4.01 -1.98
N LEU A 111 -2.40 4.37 -3.21
CA LEU A 111 -1.69 4.00 -4.44
C LEU A 111 -0.27 4.58 -4.48
N GLY A 112 -0.10 5.84 -4.09
CA GLY A 112 1.22 6.47 -3.99
C GLY A 112 2.17 5.74 -3.04
N GLN A 113 1.69 5.35 -1.86
CA GLN A 113 2.45 4.53 -0.91
C GLN A 113 2.68 3.12 -1.46
N GLY A 114 1.63 2.47 -1.96
CA GLY A 114 1.71 1.12 -2.51
C GLY A 114 2.79 1.01 -3.56
N TYR A 115 2.71 1.78 -4.64
CA TYR A 115 3.71 1.73 -5.70
C TYR A 115 5.11 2.17 -5.25
N ALA A 116 5.22 3.06 -4.26
CA ALA A 116 6.50 3.41 -3.65
C ALA A 116 7.12 2.26 -2.85
N SER A 117 6.40 1.16 -2.59
CA SER A 117 6.99 -0.07 -2.02
C SER A 117 8.14 -0.63 -2.86
N VAL A 118 8.20 -0.35 -4.16
CA VAL A 118 9.35 -0.68 -5.00
C VAL A 118 10.63 -0.03 -4.47
N HIS A 119 10.54 1.15 -3.85
CA HIS A 119 11.67 1.82 -3.20
C HIS A 119 12.12 1.11 -1.93
N VAL A 120 11.16 0.80 -1.05
CA VAL A 120 11.40 0.28 0.30
C VAL A 120 10.13 -0.34 0.88
N GLU A 121 10.31 -1.42 1.63
CA GLU A 121 9.26 -2.27 2.21
C GLU A 121 8.29 -1.50 3.11
N THR A 122 8.78 -0.48 3.81
CA THR A 122 7.99 0.31 4.79
C THR A 122 6.82 1.06 4.16
N HIS A 123 6.82 1.23 2.84
CA HIS A 123 5.71 1.84 2.12
C HIS A 123 4.52 0.88 1.90
N ALA A 124 4.74 -0.44 1.95
CA ALA A 124 3.69 -1.43 1.68
C ALA A 124 2.53 -1.34 2.69
N ILE A 125 2.83 -1.25 3.99
CA ILE A 125 1.79 -1.04 5.01
C ILE A 125 1.12 0.35 4.88
N GLY A 126 1.81 1.31 4.27
CA GLY A 126 1.22 2.61 3.93
C GLY A 126 -0.01 2.47 3.03
N PHE A 127 0.04 1.60 2.02
CA PHE A 127 -1.13 1.30 1.17
C PHE A 127 -2.33 0.85 2.01
N VAL A 128 -2.12 -0.15 2.89
CA VAL A 128 -3.17 -0.72 3.76
C VAL A 128 -3.79 0.36 4.64
N MET A 129 -2.98 1.20 5.29
CA MET A 129 -3.50 2.22 6.20
C MET A 129 -4.37 3.26 5.50
N TYR A 130 -3.95 3.71 4.32
CA TYR A 130 -4.70 4.69 3.54
C TYR A 130 -5.94 4.08 2.88
N GLU A 131 -5.86 2.85 2.38
CA GLU A 131 -7.01 2.16 1.80
C GLU A 131 -8.10 1.90 2.85
N LEU A 132 -7.73 1.38 4.02
CA LEU A 132 -8.70 1.20 5.11
C LEU A 132 -9.27 2.55 5.60
N SER A 133 -8.47 3.62 5.57
CA SER A 133 -8.98 4.98 5.84
C SER A 133 -10.01 5.41 4.80
N ALA A 134 -9.82 5.07 3.52
CA ALA A 134 -10.79 5.30 2.45
C ALA A 134 -12.10 4.51 2.69
N PHE A 135 -11.99 3.25 3.13
CA PHE A 135 -13.14 2.42 3.49
C PHE A 135 -13.95 3.05 4.62
N VAL A 136 -13.30 3.49 5.69
CA VAL A 136 -13.99 4.16 6.81
C VAL A 136 -14.67 5.45 6.37
N ARG A 137 -14.05 6.22 5.47
CA ARG A 137 -14.66 7.45 4.93
C ARG A 137 -15.87 7.18 4.05
N MET A 138 -15.88 6.04 3.36
CA MET A 138 -16.95 5.67 2.45
C MET A 138 -18.14 5.01 3.15
N TYR A 139 -17.86 4.15 4.13
CA TYR A 139 -18.86 3.25 4.72
C TYR A 139 -19.07 3.46 6.22
N GLY A 140 -18.33 4.39 6.84
CA GLY A 140 -18.21 4.44 8.30
C GLY A 140 -17.39 3.27 8.83
N ILE A 141 -17.44 3.05 10.14
CA ILE A 141 -16.73 1.95 10.81
C ILE A 141 -17.57 0.67 10.68
N ASP A 142 -17.66 0.16 9.46
CA ASP A 142 -18.22 -1.15 9.14
C ASP A 142 -17.20 -2.25 9.49
N LYS A 143 -17.31 -2.77 10.72
CA LYS A 143 -16.35 -3.75 11.28
C LYS A 143 -16.20 -4.98 10.39
N LYS A 144 -17.32 -5.51 9.89
CA LYS A 144 -17.32 -6.73 9.07
C LYS A 144 -16.55 -6.49 7.77
N ARG A 145 -16.81 -5.36 7.09
CA ARG A 145 -16.10 -4.98 5.88
C ARG A 145 -14.60 -4.76 6.10
N LEU A 146 -14.22 -4.13 7.21
CA LEU A 146 -12.81 -3.91 7.55
C LEU A 146 -12.11 -5.23 7.85
N GLU A 147 -12.73 -6.12 8.61
CA GLU A 147 -12.22 -7.46 8.91
C GLU A 147 -12.05 -8.29 7.63
N ASP A 148 -13.06 -8.30 6.76
CA ASP A 148 -13.01 -9.03 5.48
C ASP A 148 -11.89 -8.48 4.57
N ARG A 149 -11.69 -7.16 4.55
CA ARG A 149 -10.62 -6.53 3.76
C ARG A 149 -9.23 -6.85 4.34
N ILE A 150 -9.07 -6.82 5.66
CA ILE A 150 -7.81 -7.21 6.32
C ILE A 150 -7.52 -8.70 6.08
N GLN A 151 -8.54 -9.55 6.13
CA GLN A 151 -8.39 -10.97 5.80
C GLN A 151 -7.96 -11.18 4.34
N TYR A 152 -8.49 -10.39 3.40
CA TYR A 152 -8.06 -10.40 2.01
C TYR A 152 -6.57 -10.04 1.86
N TYR A 153 -6.09 -9.02 2.59
CA TYR A 153 -4.66 -8.66 2.60
C TYR A 153 -3.76 -9.84 3.02
N HIS A 154 -4.12 -10.54 4.10
CA HIS A 154 -3.41 -11.73 4.56
C HIS A 154 -3.40 -12.84 3.51
N GLN A 155 -4.54 -13.11 2.87
CA GLN A 155 -4.66 -14.16 1.86
C GLN A 155 -3.80 -13.86 0.63
N GLU A 156 -3.84 -12.62 0.13
CA GLU A 156 -3.03 -12.22 -1.01
C GLU A 156 -1.53 -12.21 -0.70
N LEU A 157 -1.12 -11.84 0.53
CA LEU A 157 0.28 -11.87 0.93
C LEU A 157 0.82 -13.31 0.89
N LYS A 158 0.06 -14.26 1.46
CA LYS A 158 0.39 -15.69 1.44
C LYS A 158 0.41 -16.28 0.03
N ARG A 159 -0.47 -15.81 -0.88
CA ARG A 159 -0.43 -16.19 -2.30
C ARG A 159 0.83 -15.67 -2.97
N CYS A 160 1.18 -14.40 -2.77
CA CYS A 160 2.39 -13.82 -3.34
C CYS A 160 3.66 -14.50 -2.83
N GLU A 161 3.72 -14.83 -1.54
CA GLU A 161 4.85 -15.56 -0.95
C GLU A 161 5.09 -16.91 -1.65
N LYS A 162 4.01 -17.66 -1.96
CA LYS A 162 4.10 -18.92 -2.70
C LYS A 162 4.50 -18.71 -4.16
N ASP A 163 4.01 -17.65 -4.77
CA ASP A 163 4.17 -17.42 -6.21
C ASP A 163 5.48 -16.71 -6.56
N ILE A 164 6.16 -16.07 -5.60
CA ILE A 164 7.23 -15.10 -5.90
C ILE A 164 8.39 -15.71 -6.70
N GLU A 165 8.73 -16.97 -6.43
CA GLU A 165 9.81 -17.68 -7.14
C GLU A 165 9.46 -18.00 -8.60
N ASN A 166 8.18 -17.95 -8.98
CA ASN A 166 7.74 -18.12 -10.37
C ASN A 166 7.98 -16.86 -11.22
N TYR A 167 8.21 -15.70 -10.60
CA TYR A 167 8.48 -14.43 -11.29
C TYR A 167 9.99 -14.20 -11.43
N LYS A 168 10.48 -14.25 -12.67
CA LYS A 168 11.93 -14.09 -12.97
C LYS A 168 12.35 -12.68 -13.35
N GLU A 169 11.41 -11.80 -13.70
CA GLU A 169 11.70 -10.43 -14.10
C GLU A 169 11.68 -9.47 -12.91
N TRP A 170 12.84 -9.28 -12.28
CA TRP A 170 13.03 -8.31 -11.20
C TRP A 170 14.30 -7.51 -11.39
N ALA A 171 14.28 -6.24 -10.96
CA ALA A 171 15.49 -5.44 -10.84
C ALA A 171 16.46 -6.09 -9.85
N SER A 172 17.76 -5.95 -10.11
CA SER A 172 18.81 -6.56 -9.28
C SER A 172 18.70 -6.20 -7.79
N PHE A 173 18.28 -4.98 -7.46
CA PHE A 173 18.10 -4.55 -6.07
C PHE A 173 16.92 -5.22 -5.34
N LEU A 174 15.94 -5.76 -6.08
CA LEU A 174 14.82 -6.55 -5.54
C LEU A 174 15.14 -8.05 -5.46
N LEU A 175 16.26 -8.49 -6.04
CA LEU A 175 16.74 -9.87 -5.98
C LEU A 175 17.69 -10.10 -4.79
N ASP A 176 18.10 -9.04 -4.09
CA ASP A 176 18.94 -9.12 -2.90
C ASP A 176 18.12 -9.46 -1.65
N ASP A 177 17.79 -10.75 -1.51
CA ASP A 177 17.06 -11.30 -0.37
C ASP A 177 17.90 -11.37 0.93
N THR A 178 19.19 -11.00 0.88
CA THR A 178 20.06 -11.01 2.07
C THR A 178 19.83 -9.80 2.97
N ARG A 179 19.18 -8.76 2.44
CA ARG A 179 18.87 -7.54 3.20
C ARG A 179 17.77 -7.80 4.19
N GLU A 180 18.00 -7.39 5.43
CA GLU A 180 16.94 -7.36 6.42
C GLU A 180 15.81 -6.42 5.96
N ASN A 181 14.59 -6.92 6.04
CA ASN A 181 13.36 -6.20 5.71
C ASN A 181 13.29 -4.88 6.50
N LYS A 182 13.12 -3.75 5.81
CA LYS A 182 13.17 -2.43 6.47
C LYS A 182 12.03 -2.17 7.45
N GLU A 183 10.89 -2.83 7.31
CA GLU A 183 9.83 -2.80 8.33
C GLU A 183 10.25 -3.57 9.59
N MET A 184 11.04 -4.64 9.46
CA MET A 184 11.63 -5.34 10.62
C MET A 184 12.67 -4.45 11.31
N CYS A 185 13.58 -3.83 10.55
CA CYS A 185 14.55 -2.89 11.13
C CYS A 185 13.85 -1.75 11.89
N LEU A 186 12.76 -1.21 11.34
CA LEU A 186 11.97 -0.15 11.96
C LEU A 186 11.31 -0.64 13.27
N TYR A 187 10.74 -1.85 13.26
CA TYR A 187 10.15 -2.46 14.45
C TYR A 187 11.18 -2.62 15.57
N VAL A 188 12.33 -3.22 15.28
CA VAL A 188 13.40 -3.45 16.27
C VAL A 188 13.88 -2.11 16.86
N ARG A 189 14.06 -1.08 16.05
CA ARG A 189 14.47 0.25 16.53
C ARG A 189 13.47 0.90 17.50
N LYS A 190 12.17 0.62 17.36
CA LYS A 190 11.12 1.16 18.24
C LYS A 190 10.94 0.38 19.55
N HIS A 191 11.45 -0.86 19.64
CA HIS A 191 11.28 -1.76 20.78
C HIS A 191 12.60 -2.13 21.46
N LYS A 192 13.66 -1.38 21.15
CA LYS A 192 14.89 -1.30 21.94
C LYS A 192 14.73 -0.18 22.97
#